data_AF-A0A382M8T6-F1
#
_entry.id   AF-A0A382M8T6-F1
#
_cell.length_a   1.000
_cell.length_b   1.000
_cell.length_c   1.000
_cell.angle_alpha   90.00
_cell.angle_beta   90.00
_cell.angle_gamma   90.00
#
_symmetry.space_group_name_H-M   'P 1'
#
loop_
_entity.id
_entity.type
_entity.pdbx_description
1 polymer ?
#
loop_
_entity_poly.entity_id
_entity_poly.type
_entity_poly.pdbx_seq_one_letter_code
_entity_poly.pdbx_strand_id
1 'polypeptide(L)'
;MLSKSKYISGQQCNKLLWFKSIRKPPPEEMDEGTKDRLKAGEDVGDLAKELFPGGTEIEYLPDNPEKMVEDTNLAIEKGAPIYEATFVIDNNLIRADLMNPTKDGWDLYEVKSSSKLKPYHIEDASFQWY
;
A
#
# COMPACT_ATOMS: atom_id res chain seq x y z
N MET A 1 -1.18 -13.63 6.12
CA MET A 1 -1.97 -12.63 5.39
C MET A 1 -1.48 -12.43 3.96
N LEU A 2 -2.44 -12.21 3.07
CA LEU A 2 -2.24 -11.78 1.69
C LEU A 2 -2.26 -10.25 1.64
N SER A 3 -1.23 -9.62 1.09
CA SER A 3 -1.20 -8.17 0.88
C SER A 3 -1.37 -7.85 -0.61
N LYS A 4 -1.70 -6.58 -0.93
CA LYS A 4 -1.75 -6.06 -2.31
C LYS A 4 -0.55 -6.54 -3.16
N SER A 5 0.68 -6.30 -2.67
CA SER A 5 1.90 -6.71 -3.37
C SER A 5 1.99 -8.22 -3.62
N LYS A 6 1.55 -9.06 -2.66
CA LYS A 6 1.52 -10.52 -2.85
C LYS A 6 0.45 -10.94 -3.84
N TYR A 7 -0.76 -10.37 -3.75
CA TYR A 7 -1.87 -10.64 -4.66
C TYR A 7 -1.48 -10.36 -6.12
N ILE A 8 -0.96 -9.16 -6.39
CA ILE A 8 -0.50 -8.76 -7.73
C ILE A 8 0.65 -9.65 -8.22
N SER A 9 1.56 -10.03 -7.33
CA SER A 9 2.63 -10.98 -7.70
C SER A 9 2.07 -12.35 -8.10
N GLY A 10 1.01 -12.81 -7.45
CA GLY A 10 0.33 -14.07 -7.76
C GLY A 10 -0.36 -14.05 -9.11
N GLN A 11 -1.05 -12.96 -9.44
CA GLN A 11 -1.68 -12.78 -10.75
C GLN A 11 -0.67 -12.86 -11.90
N GLN A 12 0.54 -12.32 -11.70
CA GLN A 12 1.60 -12.35 -12.70
C GLN A 12 2.34 -13.71 -12.73
N CYS A 13 2.66 -14.26 -11.56
CA CYS A 13 3.46 -15.47 -11.42
C CYS A 13 3.23 -16.15 -10.06
N ASN A 14 2.53 -17.29 -10.08
CA ASN A 14 2.31 -18.11 -8.88
C ASN A 14 3.61 -18.50 -8.15
N LYS A 15 4.71 -18.70 -8.88
CA LYS A 15 6.02 -19.01 -8.27
C LYS A 15 6.58 -17.82 -7.48
N LEU A 16 6.38 -16.59 -7.96
CA LEU A 16 6.79 -15.38 -7.27
C LEU A 16 5.96 -15.16 -5.99
N LEU A 17 4.64 -15.42 -6.04
CA LEU A 17 3.79 -15.45 -4.85
C LEU A 17 4.30 -16.44 -3.81
N TRP A 18 4.68 -17.66 -4.24
CA TRP A 18 5.23 -18.67 -3.33
C TRP A 18 6.49 -18.17 -2.62
N PHE A 19 7.47 -17.63 -3.35
CA PHE A 19 8.71 -17.07 -2.77
C PHE A 19 8.42 -15.95 -1.76
N LYS A 20 7.54 -15.01 -2.11
CA LYS A 20 7.10 -13.93 -1.21
C LYS A 20 6.36 -14.46 0.03
N SER A 21 5.61 -15.55 -0.11
CA SER A 21 4.84 -16.14 0.99
C SER A 21 5.74 -16.80 2.04
N ILE A 22 6.86 -17.40 1.62
CA ILE A 22 7.86 -17.99 2.50
C ILE A 22 8.99 -17.01 2.88
N ARG A 23 8.83 -15.71 2.58
CA ARG A 23 9.80 -14.64 2.84
C ARG A 23 11.20 -14.94 2.29
N LYS A 24 11.28 -15.56 1.09
CA LYS A 24 12.54 -15.80 0.38
C LYS A 24 12.63 -14.91 -0.86
N PRO A 25 13.81 -14.36 -1.17
CA PRO A 25 14.00 -13.62 -2.41
C PRO A 25 13.83 -14.56 -3.62
N PRO A 26 13.31 -14.06 -4.75
CA PRO A 26 13.40 -14.78 -6.01
C PRO A 26 14.89 -14.94 -6.40
N PRO A 27 15.24 -15.97 -7.19
CA PRO A 27 16.63 -16.25 -7.55
C PRO A 27 17.27 -15.21 -8.47
N GLU A 28 16.49 -14.29 -9.04
CA GLU A 28 16.96 -13.23 -9.93
C GLU A 28 16.91 -11.89 -9.19
N GLU A 29 18.03 -11.16 -9.23
CA GLU A 29 18.09 -9.81 -8.68
C GLU A 29 17.40 -8.81 -9.60
N MET A 30 16.92 -7.72 -9.01
CA MET A 30 16.33 -6.62 -9.77
C MET A 30 17.42 -5.87 -10.53
N ASP A 31 17.18 -5.61 -11.82
CA ASP A 31 18.05 -4.74 -12.60
C ASP A 31 18.00 -3.28 -12.08
N GLU A 32 19.02 -2.50 -12.41
CA GLU A 32 19.12 -1.08 -11.98
C GLU A 32 17.91 -0.26 -12.47
N GLY A 33 17.43 -0.51 -13.69
CA GLY A 33 16.26 0.19 -14.21
C GLY A 33 14.99 -0.07 -13.40
N THR A 34 14.85 -1.24 -12.79
CA THR A 34 13.73 -1.57 -11.91
C THR A 34 13.91 -0.95 -10.53
N LYS A 35 15.14 -0.89 -10.01
CA LYS A 35 15.45 -0.15 -8.77
C LYS A 35 15.13 1.34 -8.92
N ASP A 36 15.55 1.96 -10.02
CA ASP A 36 15.25 3.37 -10.32
C ASP A 36 13.75 3.64 -10.41
N ARG A 37 13.00 2.74 -11.05
CA ARG A 37 11.53 2.84 -11.12
C ARG A 37 10.86 2.71 -9.75
N LEU A 38 11.36 1.84 -8.87
CA LEU A 38 10.84 1.72 -7.51
C LEU A 38 11.10 2.99 -6.72
N LYS A 39 12.32 3.52 -6.77
CA LYS A 39 12.70 4.77 -6.10
C LYS A 39 11.84 5.95 -6.58
N ALA A 40 11.67 6.10 -7.89
CA ALA A 40 10.76 7.11 -8.44
C ALA A 40 9.29 6.90 -8.03
N GLY A 41 8.92 5.67 -7.68
CA GLY A 41 7.62 5.36 -7.07
C GLY A 41 7.52 5.88 -5.64
N GLU A 42 8.55 5.64 -4.83
CA GLU A 42 8.67 6.12 -3.44
C GLU A 42 8.65 7.66 -3.40
N ASP A 43 9.45 8.32 -4.23
CA ASP A 43 9.50 9.78 -4.32
C ASP A 43 8.12 10.39 -4.67
N VAL A 44 7.37 9.75 -5.58
CA VAL A 44 5.99 10.18 -5.93
C VAL A 44 5.02 9.93 -4.78
N GLY A 45 5.16 8.81 -4.06
CA GLY A 45 4.37 8.52 -2.87
C GLY A 45 4.56 9.57 -1.78
N ASP A 46 5.80 9.94 -1.50
CA ASP A 46 6.12 10.98 -0.53
C ASP A 46 5.60 12.36 -0.95
N LEU A 47 5.75 12.71 -2.24
CA LEU A 47 5.19 13.96 -2.75
C LEU A 47 3.65 13.99 -2.67
N ALA A 48 2.98 12.85 -2.86
CA ALA A 48 1.52 12.78 -2.79
C ALA A 48 0.98 13.12 -1.38
N LYS A 49 1.77 12.90 -0.32
CA LYS A 49 1.41 13.30 1.05
C LYS A 49 1.24 14.81 1.18
N GLU A 50 1.92 15.61 0.35
CA GLU A 50 1.77 17.07 0.34
C GLU A 50 0.39 17.56 -0.11
N LEU A 51 -0.41 16.70 -0.76
CA LEU A 51 -1.80 17.01 -1.09
C LEU A 51 -2.69 17.15 0.15
N PHE A 52 -2.33 16.45 1.23
CA PHE A 52 -3.09 16.40 2.49
C PHE A 52 -2.17 16.57 3.70
N PRO A 53 -1.60 17.77 3.89
CA PRO A 53 -0.57 18.00 4.90
C PRO A 53 -1.10 17.83 6.34
N GLY A 54 -0.19 17.49 7.26
CA GLY A 54 -0.53 17.27 8.67
C GLY A 54 -1.08 15.89 8.98
N GLY A 55 -0.98 14.94 8.02
CA GLY A 55 -1.39 13.57 8.23
C GLY A 55 -0.49 12.76 9.17
N THR A 56 -1.02 11.64 9.67
CA THR A 56 -0.27 10.67 10.47
C THR A 56 0.25 9.55 9.57
N GLU A 57 1.55 9.33 9.53
CA GLU A 57 2.16 8.18 8.87
C GLU A 57 2.02 6.92 9.74
N ILE A 58 1.50 5.84 9.18
CA ILE A 58 1.48 4.53 9.84
C ILE A 58 2.75 3.76 9.50
N GLU A 59 3.58 3.54 10.53
CA GLU A 59 4.84 2.81 10.40
C GLU A 59 4.60 1.39 9.89
N TYR A 60 5.45 0.95 8.94
CA TYR A 60 5.36 -0.41 8.41
C TYR A 60 6.02 -1.43 9.35
N LEU A 61 5.20 -2.26 10.00
CA LEU A 61 5.63 -3.29 10.93
C LEU A 61 5.27 -4.70 10.38
N PRO A 62 6.14 -5.33 9.56
CA PRO A 62 5.82 -6.57 8.83
C PRO A 62 5.49 -7.78 9.73
N ASP A 63 5.92 -7.74 10.98
CA ASP A 63 5.71 -8.79 11.98
C ASP A 63 4.67 -8.40 13.05
N ASN A 64 4.06 -7.21 12.96
CA ASN A 64 3.07 -6.73 13.92
C ASN A 64 1.94 -5.92 13.23
N PRO A 65 1.11 -6.59 12.40
CA PRO A 65 -0.01 -5.93 11.75
C PRO A 65 -1.09 -5.45 12.71
N GLU A 66 -1.24 -6.09 13.87
CA GLU A 66 -2.17 -5.66 14.90
C GLU A 66 -1.83 -4.25 15.39
N LYS A 67 -0.53 -3.95 15.54
CA LYS A 67 -0.08 -2.61 15.91
C LYS A 67 -0.36 -1.57 14.83
N MET A 68 -0.13 -1.91 13.56
CA MET A 68 -0.44 -1.00 12.45
C MET A 68 -1.95 -0.66 12.39
N VAL A 69 -2.82 -1.64 12.68
CA VAL A 69 -4.27 -1.43 12.77
C VAL A 69 -4.63 -0.57 13.98
N GLU A 70 -4.02 -0.81 15.14
CA GLU A 70 -4.21 0.03 16.33
C GLU A 70 -3.83 1.49 16.06
N ASP A 71 -2.66 1.73 15.46
CA ASP A 71 -2.19 3.07 15.13
C ASP A 71 -3.08 3.76 14.10
N THR A 72 -3.61 2.99 13.13
CA THR A 72 -4.59 3.49 12.16
C THR A 72 -5.88 3.92 12.86
N ASN A 73 -6.40 3.13 13.81
CA ASN A 73 -7.60 3.50 14.58
C ASN A 73 -7.39 4.77 15.40
N LEU A 74 -6.24 4.89 16.08
CA LEU A 74 -5.88 6.10 16.82
C LEU A 74 -5.74 7.32 15.90
N ALA A 75 -5.27 7.13 14.67
CA ALA A 75 -5.19 8.20 13.68
C ALA A 75 -6.58 8.60 13.14
N ILE A 76 -7.49 7.65 12.97
CA ILE A 76 -8.90 7.90 12.59
C ILE A 76 -9.58 8.78 13.64
N GLU A 77 -9.36 8.52 14.93
CA GLU A 77 -9.93 9.32 16.03
C GLU A 77 -9.50 10.79 15.99
N LYS A 78 -8.31 11.09 15.43
CA LYS A 78 -7.83 12.47 15.27
C LYS A 78 -8.56 13.23 14.15
N GLY A 79 -9.19 12.53 13.21
CA GLY A 79 -9.92 13.15 12.09
C GLY A 79 -9.02 13.96 11.15
N ALA A 80 -7.76 13.56 11.00
CA ALA A 80 -6.78 14.17 10.10
C ALA A 80 -6.38 13.15 9.01
N PRO A 81 -5.71 13.58 7.93
CA PRO A 81 -5.20 12.66 6.92
C PRO A 81 -4.34 11.55 7.53
N ILE A 82 -4.32 10.39 6.90
CA ILE A 82 -3.53 9.24 7.32
C ILE A 82 -2.77 8.76 6.09
N TYR A 83 -1.46 8.60 6.23
CA TYR A 83 -0.64 8.01 5.19
C TYR A 83 -0.42 6.56 5.54
N GLU A 84 -0.59 5.69 4.54
CA GLU A 84 -0.36 4.26 4.68
C GLU A 84 -1.29 3.58 5.71
N ALA A 85 -2.53 4.06 5.81
CA ALA A 85 -3.56 3.54 6.70
C ALA A 85 -3.71 2.02 6.51
N THR A 86 -3.67 1.27 7.60
CA THR A 86 -3.59 -0.18 7.58
C THR A 86 -4.84 -0.84 8.16
N PHE A 87 -5.42 -1.76 7.41
CA PHE A 87 -6.60 -2.55 7.79
C PHE A 87 -6.36 -4.04 7.58
N VAL A 88 -7.08 -4.87 8.34
CA VAL A 88 -7.07 -6.32 8.19
C VAL A 88 -8.49 -6.85 8.14
N ILE A 89 -8.81 -7.58 7.06
CA ILE A 89 -10.10 -8.23 6.86
C ILE A 89 -9.88 -9.59 6.18
N ASP A 90 -10.53 -10.65 6.66
CA ASP A 90 -10.42 -12.01 6.08
C ASP A 90 -8.98 -12.47 5.78
N ASN A 91 -8.04 -12.16 6.69
CA ASN A 91 -6.60 -12.46 6.55
C ASN A 91 -5.93 -11.76 5.33
N ASN A 92 -6.53 -10.69 4.82
CA ASN A 92 -5.95 -9.73 3.89
C ASN A 92 -5.41 -8.52 4.65
N LEU A 93 -4.22 -8.06 4.25
CA LEU A 93 -3.61 -6.83 4.75
C LEU A 93 -3.78 -5.75 3.69
N ILE A 94 -4.61 -4.76 4.01
CA ILE A 94 -4.86 -3.57 3.21
C ILE A 94 -3.98 -2.45 3.77
N ARG A 95 -3.28 -1.75 2.89
CA ARG A 95 -2.45 -0.59 3.24
C ARG A 95 -2.71 0.49 2.18
N ALA A 96 -3.52 1.47 2.55
CA ALA A 96 -3.98 2.54 1.67
C ALA A 96 -2.97 3.67 1.67
N ASP A 97 -2.47 4.02 0.48
CA ASP A 97 -1.36 4.95 0.34
C ASP A 97 -1.70 6.30 1.02
N LEU A 98 -2.90 6.85 0.78
CA LEU A 98 -3.44 7.99 1.52
C LEU A 98 -4.92 7.77 1.86
N MET A 99 -5.32 8.20 3.06
CA MET A 99 -6.71 8.25 3.50
C MET A 99 -7.01 9.66 4.04
N ASN A 100 -7.93 10.38 3.40
CA ASN A 100 -8.24 11.77 3.75
C ASN A 100 -9.69 11.91 4.25
N PRO A 101 -9.92 12.56 5.40
CA PRO A 101 -11.26 12.74 5.92
C PRO A 101 -12.03 13.77 5.10
N THR A 102 -13.31 13.50 4.86
CA THR A 102 -14.26 14.38 4.17
C THR A 102 -15.52 14.57 5.00
N LYS A 103 -16.48 15.35 4.49
CA LYS A 103 -17.78 15.54 5.17
C LYS A 103 -18.62 14.27 5.19
N ASP A 104 -18.40 13.38 4.23
CA ASP A 104 -19.23 12.20 3.98
C ASP A 104 -18.52 10.89 4.38
N GLY A 105 -17.31 10.98 4.94
CA GLY A 105 -16.52 9.82 5.35
C GLY A 105 -15.03 10.01 5.08
N TRP A 106 -14.42 9.04 4.42
CA TRP A 106 -13.02 9.03 4.08
C TRP A 106 -12.83 8.72 2.60
N ASP A 107 -12.00 9.52 1.93
CA ASP A 107 -11.52 9.22 0.60
C ASP A 107 -10.23 8.40 0.71
N LEU A 108 -10.15 7.29 -0.03
CA LEU A 108 -8.93 6.50 -0.16
C LEU A 108 -8.29 6.78 -1.52
N TYR A 109 -6.99 7.08 -1.50
CA TYR A 109 -6.21 7.34 -2.71
C TYR A 109 -5.13 6.27 -2.87
N GLU A 110 -5.12 5.65 -4.04
CA GLU A 110 -4.04 4.78 -4.50
C GLU A 110 -3.12 5.59 -5.43
N VAL A 111 -1.85 5.73 -5.06
CA VAL A 111 -0.87 6.56 -5.75
C VAL A 111 -0.10 5.72 -6.77
N LYS A 112 0.09 6.26 -7.98
CA LYS A 112 0.82 5.59 -9.06
C LYS A 112 1.81 6.53 -9.74
N SER A 113 3.08 6.14 -9.75
CA SER A 113 4.12 6.76 -10.58
C SER A 113 3.97 6.29 -12.03
N SER A 114 2.95 6.81 -12.72
CA SER A 114 2.70 6.53 -14.14
C SER A 114 2.01 7.69 -14.83
N SER A 115 2.36 7.95 -16.08
CA SER A 115 1.75 9.02 -16.90
C SER A 115 0.34 8.71 -17.40
N LYS A 116 -0.15 7.49 -17.19
CA LYS A 116 -1.51 7.07 -17.55
C LYS A 116 -2.01 5.94 -16.68
N LEU A 117 -3.33 5.86 -16.54
CA LEU A 117 -3.99 4.72 -15.91
C LEU A 117 -3.70 3.44 -16.72
N LYS A 118 -3.43 2.35 -16.01
CA LYS A 118 -3.26 1.01 -16.58
C LYS A 118 -4.30 0.08 -15.94
N PRO A 119 -4.75 -0.98 -16.64
CA PRO A 119 -5.77 -1.87 -16.11
C PRO A 119 -5.44 -2.43 -14.71
N TYR A 120 -4.19 -2.83 -14.46
CA TYR A 120 -3.80 -3.35 -13.15
C TYR A 120 -3.86 -2.31 -12.02
N HIS A 121 -3.83 -1.00 -12.30
CA HIS A 121 -4.03 0.02 -11.26
C HIS A 121 -5.46 -0.05 -10.68
N ILE A 122 -6.44 -0.45 -11.49
CA ILE A 122 -7.82 -0.64 -11.04
C ILE A 122 -7.86 -1.84 -10.10
N GLU A 123 -7.15 -2.92 -10.43
CA GLU A 123 -7.04 -4.11 -9.59
C GLU A 123 -6.32 -3.81 -8.26
N ASP A 124 -5.25 -3.01 -8.29
CA ASP A 124 -4.54 -2.53 -7.10
C ASP A 124 -5.49 -1.82 -6.13
N ALA A 125 -6.29 -0.87 -6.64
CA ALA A 125 -7.28 -0.15 -5.83
C ALA A 125 -8.43 -1.05 -5.39
N SER A 126 -8.89 -1.96 -6.26
CA SER A 126 -10.02 -2.86 -5.95
C SER A 126 -9.70 -3.85 -4.84
N PHE A 127 -8.44 -4.27 -4.70
CA PHE A 127 -8.01 -5.11 -3.57
C PHE A 127 -8.26 -4.42 -2.23
N GLN A 128 -8.20 -3.08 -2.19
CA GLN A 128 -8.37 -2.29 -0.98
C GLN A 128 -9.82 -1.93 -0.66
N TRP A 129 -10.74 -2.15 -1.61
CA TRP A 129 -12.17 -1.89 -1.42
C TRP A 129 -12.86 -2.94 -0.54
N TYR A 130 -12.25 -4.12 -0.42
CA TYR A 130 -12.88 -5.28 0.21
C TYR A 130 -12.88 -5.22 1.74
#